data_AF-A0AAV5AKA2-F1
#
_entry.id   AF-A0AAV5AKA2-F1
#
_cell.length_a   1.000
_cell.length_b   1.000
_cell.length_c   1.000
_cell.angle_alpha   90.00
_cell.angle_beta   90.00
_cell.angle_gamma   90.00
#
_symmetry.space_group_name_H-M   'P 1'
#
loop_
_entity.id
_entity.type
_entity.pdbx_description
1 polymer ?
#
loop_
_entity_poly.entity_id
_entity_poly.type
_entity_poly.pdbx_seq_one_letter_code
_entity_poly.pdbx_strand_id
1 'polypeptide(L)'
;MQLKFSVFNKKTKTEKTKKLTLVSSGVDFYPPAAGGGTMLDASAGLGEPLNVSDDDLTGLVIISGKSSPEVLTDDGFLNWSRSIGFDEEFLGLHIGTPQTANLGDGNGPQPEIKVRRQNFGILFIGSLFETLGGGDHFRYWRQNGPTANSGALFLA
;
A
#
# COMPACT_ATOMS: atom_id res chain seq x y z
N MET A 1 -9.40 13.91 6.62
CA MET A 1 -8.56 12.78 6.16
C MET A 1 -7.12 13.27 6.09
N GLN A 2 -6.23 12.77 6.95
CA GLN A 2 -4.81 13.08 6.90
C GLN A 2 -4.03 11.81 6.52
N LEU A 3 -3.33 11.87 5.39
CA LEU A 3 -2.39 10.84 4.94
C LEU A 3 -1.02 11.15 5.53
N LYS A 4 -0.34 10.11 6.01
CA LYS A 4 1.08 10.20 6.35
C LYS A 4 1.84 9.26 5.43
N PHE A 5 2.71 9.84 4.62
CA PHE A 5 3.68 9.11 3.83
C PHE A 5 4.98 9.04 4.62
N SER A 6 5.53 7.84 4.72
CA SER A 6 6.81 7.63 5.41
C SER A 6 7.94 7.77 4.40
N VAL A 7 8.57 8.94 4.40
CA VAL A 7 9.84 9.17 3.68
C VAL A 7 10.97 9.10 4.71
N PHE A 8 11.91 8.18 4.55
CA PHE A 8 13.05 8.06 5.45
C PHE A 8 14.06 9.18 5.18
N ASN A 9 14.13 10.17 6.08
CA ASN A 9 15.26 11.09 6.15
C ASN A 9 15.90 11.02 7.54
N LYS A 10 17.19 10.72 7.60
CA LYS A 10 17.93 10.53 8.84
C LYS A 10 18.41 11.89 9.35
N LYS A 11 17.75 12.46 10.36
CA LYS A 11 18.37 13.28 11.42
C LYS A 11 17.37 13.64 12.54
N THR A 12 17.88 13.56 13.76
CA THR A 12 17.21 13.76 15.05
C THR A 12 16.98 15.23 15.38
N LYS A 13 15.90 15.51 16.13
CA LYS A 13 15.87 16.55 17.19
C LYS A 13 14.74 16.28 18.18
N THR A 14 15.07 16.45 19.47
CA THR A 14 14.21 16.24 20.63
C THR A 14 13.42 17.51 20.94
N GLU A 15 12.10 17.43 21.09
CA GLU A 15 11.29 18.50 21.70
C GLU A 15 10.33 17.94 22.78
N LYS A 16 10.11 18.76 23.81
CA LYS A 16 9.43 18.43 25.07
C LYS A 16 7.90 18.40 24.92
N THR A 17 7.31 17.55 25.75
CA THR A 17 5.95 17.00 25.71
C THR A 17 4.84 17.96 26.15
N LYS A 18 3.75 17.99 25.38
CA LYS A 18 2.40 18.31 25.87
C LYS A 18 1.65 16.99 26.06
N LYS A 19 1.06 16.76 27.23
CA LYS A 19 0.35 15.51 27.57
C LYS A 19 -0.98 15.46 26.80
N LEU A 20 -0.90 14.96 25.58
CA LEU A 20 -2.02 14.55 24.75
C LEU A 20 -2.34 13.10 25.12
N THR A 21 -3.62 12.74 25.26
CA THR A 21 -4.05 11.35 25.40
C THR A 21 -3.42 10.53 24.27
N LEU A 22 -2.45 9.66 24.60
CA LEU A 22 -1.83 8.77 23.63
C LEU A 22 -2.90 7.76 23.18
N VAL A 23 -3.61 8.08 22.10
CA VAL A 23 -3.99 7.05 21.15
C VAL A 23 -2.68 6.35 20.81
N SER A 24 -2.58 5.04 21.02
CA SER A 24 -1.39 4.25 20.66
C SER A 24 -0.91 4.76 19.31
N SER A 25 0.23 5.45 19.28
CA SER A 25 0.77 5.92 18.01
C SER A 25 1.23 4.66 17.31
N GLY A 26 0.46 4.20 16.31
CA GLY A 26 0.86 3.08 15.47
C GLY A 26 2.29 3.27 14.96
N VAL A 27 2.94 2.20 14.53
CA VAL A 27 4.21 2.33 13.81
C VAL A 27 3.92 2.67 12.35
N ASP A 28 4.92 3.19 11.63
CA ASP A 28 4.75 3.47 10.21
C ASP A 28 4.55 2.17 9.42
N PHE A 29 5.46 1.22 9.64
CA PHE A 29 5.39 -0.17 9.24
C PHE A 29 6.51 -0.92 9.98
N TYR A 30 6.45 -2.24 10.02
CA TYR A 30 7.57 -3.09 10.42
C TYR A 30 8.34 -3.55 9.18
N PRO A 31 9.69 -3.47 9.14
CA PRO A 31 10.45 -3.95 7.99
C PRO A 31 10.19 -5.44 7.74
N PRO A 32 9.70 -5.86 6.55
CA PRO A 32 9.43 -7.27 6.24
C PRO A 32 10.63 -8.19 6.45
N ALA A 33 11.84 -7.73 6.14
CA ALA A 33 13.06 -8.50 6.34
C ALA A 33 13.28 -8.93 7.81
N ALA A 34 12.74 -8.19 8.78
CA ALA A 34 12.85 -8.55 10.20
C ALA A 34 12.05 -9.80 10.58
N GLY A 35 11.03 -10.17 9.80
CA GLY A 35 10.20 -11.36 10.01
C GLY A 35 10.27 -12.38 8.87
N GLY A 36 11.34 -12.34 8.06
CA GLY A 36 11.54 -13.29 6.95
C GLY A 36 10.75 -12.99 5.68
N GLY A 37 10.23 -11.77 5.55
CA GLY A 37 9.60 -11.24 4.33
C GLY A 37 10.54 -10.36 3.50
N THR A 38 10.02 -9.74 2.45
CA THR A 38 10.77 -8.91 1.50
C THR A 38 10.01 -7.64 1.14
N MET A 39 10.71 -6.59 0.69
CA MET A 39 10.08 -5.43 0.02
C MET A 39 9.86 -5.72 -1.47
N LEU A 40 9.54 -6.96 -1.81
CA LEU A 40 9.29 -7.44 -3.17
C LEU A 40 8.07 -8.34 -3.13
N ASP A 41 7.23 -8.27 -4.16
CA ASP A 41 6.25 -9.31 -4.42
C ASP A 41 6.90 -10.50 -5.16
N ALA A 42 6.09 -11.50 -5.52
CA ALA A 42 6.52 -12.69 -6.23
C ALA A 42 6.36 -12.60 -7.77
N SER A 43 6.27 -11.39 -8.35
CA SER A 43 6.04 -11.18 -9.78
C SER A 43 7.18 -11.69 -10.65
N ALA A 44 6.84 -12.56 -11.61
CA ALA A 44 7.69 -13.08 -12.69
C ALA A 44 9.10 -13.59 -12.28
N GLY A 45 9.30 -13.97 -11.01
CA GLY A 45 10.58 -14.46 -10.48
C GLY A 45 11.64 -13.38 -10.23
N LEU A 46 11.38 -12.11 -10.56
CA LEU A 46 12.24 -10.96 -10.24
C LEU A 46 11.69 -10.12 -9.08
N GLY A 47 10.37 -10.15 -8.88
CA GLY A 47 9.64 -9.36 -7.89
C GLY A 47 9.48 -7.90 -8.32
N GLU A 48 8.29 -7.36 -8.12
CA GLU A 48 8.01 -5.93 -8.17
C GLU A 48 8.31 -5.32 -6.80
N PRO A 49 9.04 -4.18 -6.73
CA PRO A 49 9.32 -3.53 -5.47
C PRO A 49 8.07 -3.11 -4.72
N LEU A 50 7.89 -3.65 -3.52
CA LEU A 50 6.95 -3.16 -2.51
C LEU A 50 7.50 -1.93 -1.77
N ASN A 51 8.72 -1.49 -2.13
CA ASN A 51 9.41 -0.25 -1.76
C ASN A 51 10.87 -0.29 -2.28
N VAL A 52 11.22 0.41 -3.37
CA VAL A 52 12.60 0.91 -3.56
C VAL A 52 12.61 2.22 -4.36
N SER A 53 12.89 3.32 -3.67
CA SER A 53 13.58 4.47 -4.25
C SER A 53 15.05 4.12 -4.44
N ASP A 54 15.65 4.38 -5.61
CA ASP A 54 17.06 4.81 -5.71
C ASP A 54 17.45 5.49 -7.04
N ASP A 55 16.56 5.68 -8.02
CA ASP A 55 16.82 6.56 -9.16
C ASP A 55 15.56 7.28 -9.69
N ASP A 56 15.69 8.61 -9.76
CA ASP A 56 14.75 9.65 -10.21
C ASP A 56 13.47 9.20 -10.97
N LEU A 57 12.32 9.47 -10.33
CA LEU A 57 11.00 9.75 -10.93
C LEU A 57 9.90 8.66 -10.99
N THR A 58 9.89 7.69 -10.07
CA THR A 58 8.65 6.98 -9.69
C THR A 58 8.64 6.68 -8.18
N GLY A 59 7.88 7.47 -7.41
CA GLY A 59 7.82 7.36 -5.95
C GLY A 59 6.83 6.30 -5.48
N LEU A 60 7.33 5.22 -4.87
CA LEU A 60 6.52 4.19 -4.24
C LEU A 60 5.83 4.70 -2.97
N VAL A 61 4.64 4.19 -2.68
CA VAL A 61 3.77 4.69 -1.61
C VAL A 61 3.46 3.57 -0.61
N ILE A 62 4.13 3.59 0.55
CA ILE A 62 3.60 2.89 1.74
C ILE A 62 2.62 3.83 2.43
N ILE A 63 1.37 3.41 2.58
CA ILE A 63 0.43 4.11 3.46
C ILE A 63 0.78 3.71 4.89
N SER A 64 1.36 4.66 5.62
CA SER A 64 1.80 4.45 7.00
C SER A 64 0.65 4.00 7.90
N GLY A 65 0.93 3.06 8.81
CA GLY A 65 0.04 2.70 9.92
C GLY A 65 -0.28 3.86 10.88
N LYS A 66 0.44 4.99 10.77
CA LYS A 66 0.13 6.25 11.46
C LYS A 66 -0.84 7.17 10.69
N SER A 67 -1.27 6.76 9.50
CA SER A 67 -2.31 7.47 8.75
C SER A 67 -3.62 7.49 9.53
N SER A 68 -4.56 8.34 9.09
CA SER A 68 -5.89 8.36 9.72
C SER A 68 -6.52 6.95 9.63
N PRO A 69 -7.09 6.40 10.72
CA PRO A 69 -7.60 5.02 10.75
C PRO A 69 -8.58 4.72 9.62
N GLU A 70 -9.32 5.72 9.15
CA GLU A 70 -10.28 5.59 8.05
C GLU A 70 -9.59 5.11 6.77
N VAL A 71 -8.41 5.63 6.43
CA VAL A 71 -7.66 5.25 5.20
C VAL A 71 -7.14 3.81 5.25
N LEU A 72 -6.96 3.23 6.44
CA LEU A 72 -6.43 1.88 6.61
C LEU A 72 -7.51 0.79 6.43
N THR A 73 -8.79 1.18 6.34
CA THR A 73 -9.92 0.29 5.98
C THR A 73 -9.98 0.06 4.47
N ASP A 74 -10.62 -1.02 4.01
CA ASP A 74 -10.77 -1.30 2.57
C ASP A 74 -11.53 -0.17 1.84
N ASP A 75 -12.61 0.33 2.44
CA ASP A 75 -13.44 1.41 1.88
C ASP A 75 -12.72 2.76 1.88
N GLY A 76 -12.01 3.09 2.97
CA GLY A 76 -11.26 4.33 3.05
C GLY A 76 -10.03 4.32 2.15
N PHE A 77 -9.38 3.17 1.98
CA PHE A 77 -8.31 3.02 1.01
C PHE A 77 -8.83 3.18 -0.42
N LEU A 78 -9.99 2.59 -0.76
CA LEU A 78 -10.64 2.80 -2.05
C LEU A 78 -10.96 4.28 -2.29
N ASN A 79 -11.50 4.98 -1.29
CA ASN A 79 -11.77 6.41 -1.40
C ASN A 79 -10.48 7.23 -1.60
N TRP A 80 -9.39 6.83 -0.97
CA TRP A 80 -8.08 7.42 -1.22
C TRP A 80 -7.59 7.12 -2.65
N SER A 81 -7.69 5.88 -3.14
CA SER A 81 -7.33 5.51 -4.51
C SER A 81 -8.11 6.36 -5.53
N ARG A 82 -9.41 6.58 -5.30
CA ARG A 82 -10.25 7.47 -6.13
C ARG A 82 -9.75 8.91 -6.14
N SER A 83 -9.26 9.41 -5.01
CA SER A 83 -8.74 10.79 -4.94
C SER A 83 -7.46 11.01 -5.76
N ILE A 84 -6.72 9.93 -6.06
CA ILE A 84 -5.52 9.97 -6.91
C ILE A 84 -5.77 9.44 -8.32
N GLY A 85 -7.03 9.27 -8.71
CA GLY A 85 -7.40 8.86 -10.07
C GLY A 85 -7.38 7.36 -10.33
N PHE A 86 -7.52 6.52 -9.30
CA PHE A 86 -7.63 5.05 -9.41
C PHE A 86 -8.97 4.54 -8.87
N ASP A 87 -9.49 3.43 -9.38
CA ASP A 87 -10.72 2.81 -8.88
C ASP A 87 -10.62 1.28 -8.82
N GLU A 88 -11.70 0.63 -8.40
CA GLU A 88 -11.86 -0.82 -8.49
C GLU A 88 -11.84 -1.33 -9.94
N GLU A 89 -11.41 -2.59 -10.07
CA GLU A 89 -11.49 -3.33 -11.34
C GLU A 89 -12.91 -3.30 -11.87
N PHE A 90 -13.06 -2.98 -13.16
CA PHE A 90 -14.37 -2.89 -13.79
C PHE A 90 -15.08 -4.26 -13.74
N LEU A 91 -16.27 -4.31 -13.14
CA LEU A 91 -17.10 -5.52 -12.98
C LEU A 91 -16.38 -6.71 -12.31
N GLY A 92 -15.32 -6.48 -11.53
CA GLY A 92 -14.54 -7.54 -10.91
C GLY A 92 -13.75 -8.41 -11.89
N LEU A 93 -13.55 -7.94 -13.13
CA LEU A 93 -12.73 -8.62 -14.12
C LEU A 93 -11.25 -8.44 -13.78
N HIS A 94 -10.69 -9.47 -13.15
CA HIS A 94 -9.27 -9.56 -12.86
C HIS A 94 -8.52 -10.19 -14.04
N ILE A 95 -7.72 -9.38 -14.74
CA ILE A 95 -6.80 -9.88 -15.77
C ILE A 95 -5.39 -9.94 -15.18
N GLY A 96 -4.83 -11.14 -15.14
CA GLY A 96 -3.51 -11.44 -14.58
C GLY A 96 -3.58 -12.55 -13.54
N THR A 97 -2.42 -13.07 -13.15
CA THR A 97 -2.29 -13.95 -11.99
C THR A 97 -2.12 -13.07 -10.75
N PRO A 98 -2.90 -13.30 -9.67
CA PRO A 98 -2.69 -12.59 -8.42
C PRO A 98 -1.25 -12.74 -7.92
N GLN A 99 -0.62 -11.64 -7.56
CA GLN A 99 0.72 -11.65 -7.00
C GLN A 99 0.68 -11.92 -5.51
N THR A 100 1.76 -12.50 -4.99
CA THR A 100 1.90 -12.76 -3.55
C THR A 100 3.04 -11.95 -2.96
N ALA A 101 2.90 -11.51 -1.72
CA ALA A 101 3.95 -10.83 -0.97
C ALA A 101 4.03 -11.38 0.45
N ASN A 102 5.25 -11.51 0.98
CA ASN A 102 5.47 -11.83 2.39
C ASN A 102 5.94 -10.56 3.11
N LEU A 103 5.06 -9.98 3.94
CA LEU A 103 5.34 -8.73 4.66
C LEU A 103 6.07 -8.95 5.99
N GLY A 104 6.55 -10.17 6.27
CA GLY A 104 7.30 -10.49 7.47
C GLY A 104 6.51 -10.32 8.77
N ASP A 105 5.18 -10.41 8.71
CA ASP A 105 4.28 -10.17 9.83
C ASP A 105 3.72 -11.45 10.47
N GLY A 106 4.24 -12.61 10.06
CA GLY A 106 3.85 -13.91 10.58
C GLY A 106 2.70 -14.57 9.82
N ASN A 107 2.13 -13.92 8.80
CA ASN A 107 1.14 -14.54 7.91
C ASN A 107 1.79 -15.38 6.78
N GLY A 108 3.10 -15.29 6.61
CA GLY A 108 3.78 -15.84 5.43
C GLY A 108 3.40 -15.10 4.14
N PRO A 109 3.63 -15.70 2.97
CA PRO A 109 3.20 -15.12 1.69
C PRO A 109 1.67 -15.02 1.61
N GLN A 110 1.18 -13.83 1.31
CA GLN A 110 -0.25 -13.52 1.15
C GLN A 110 -0.52 -13.06 -0.28
N PRO A 111 -1.67 -13.43 -0.88
CA PRO A 111 -2.10 -12.83 -2.13
C PRO A 111 -2.37 -11.34 -1.94
N GLU A 112 -2.27 -10.58 -3.04
CA GLU A 112 -2.78 -9.21 -3.09
C GLU A 112 -4.24 -9.13 -2.63
N ILE A 113 -4.61 -8.00 -2.02
CA ILE A 113 -5.99 -7.81 -1.55
C ILE A 113 -6.91 -7.54 -2.75
N LYS A 114 -6.55 -6.53 -3.57
CA LYS A 114 -7.20 -6.17 -4.84
C LYS A 114 -6.20 -5.42 -5.72
N VAL A 115 -6.53 -5.26 -7.00
CA VAL A 115 -5.87 -4.32 -7.92
C VAL A 115 -6.66 -3.01 -7.98
N ARG A 116 -5.96 -1.88 -8.01
CA ARG A 116 -6.53 -0.56 -8.33
C ARG A 116 -6.03 -0.14 -9.71
N ARG A 117 -6.94 0.28 -10.58
CA ARG A 117 -6.64 0.66 -11.98
C ARG A 117 -6.92 2.15 -12.21
N GLN A 118 -6.15 2.80 -13.06
CA GLN A 118 -6.36 4.20 -13.37
C GLN A 118 -7.76 4.39 -13.94
N ASN A 119 -8.43 5.42 -13.44
CA ASN A 119 -9.74 5.84 -13.84
C ASN A 119 -9.59 7.16 -14.61
N PHE A 120 -9.77 7.10 -15.93
CA PHE A 120 -9.68 8.28 -16.82
C PHE A 120 -10.81 9.30 -16.65
N GLY A 121 -11.60 9.23 -15.57
CA GLY A 121 -12.65 10.20 -15.26
C GLY A 121 -13.88 10.14 -16.18
N ILE A 122 -14.03 9.06 -16.96
CA ILE A 122 -15.19 8.84 -17.83
C ILE A 122 -16.25 8.07 -17.05
N LEU A 123 -17.45 8.66 -16.89
CA LEU A 123 -18.57 8.01 -16.22
C LEU A 123 -18.82 6.62 -16.82
N PHE A 124 -18.94 5.61 -15.95
CA PHE A 124 -19.23 4.20 -16.24
C PHE A 124 -18.16 3.37 -16.97
N ILE A 125 -17.12 3.96 -17.57
CA ILE A 125 -16.14 3.21 -18.37
C ILE A 125 -14.68 3.63 -18.15
N GLY A 126 -14.40 4.48 -17.16
CA GLY A 126 -13.05 4.98 -16.90
C GLY A 126 -12.00 3.88 -16.64
N SER A 127 -12.35 2.80 -15.94
CA SER A 127 -11.48 1.63 -15.76
C SER A 127 -11.65 0.54 -16.83
N LEU A 128 -12.65 0.65 -17.72
CA LEU A 128 -12.93 -0.33 -18.79
C LEU A 128 -11.78 -0.41 -19.80
N PHE A 129 -11.21 0.74 -20.18
CA PHE A 129 -10.12 0.80 -21.16
C PHE A 129 -8.83 0.15 -20.63
N GLU A 130 -8.54 0.22 -19.32
CA GLU A 130 -7.40 -0.47 -18.72
C GLU A 130 -7.68 -1.94 -18.44
N THR A 131 -8.89 -2.28 -18.00
CA THR A 131 -9.30 -3.69 -17.84
C THR A 131 -9.19 -4.45 -19.16
N LEU A 132 -9.43 -3.81 -20.33
CA LEU A 132 -9.35 -4.49 -21.63
C LEU A 132 -8.03 -4.28 -22.39
N GLY A 133 -7.35 -3.15 -22.22
CA GLY A 133 -6.15 -2.77 -22.98
C GLY A 133 -4.83 -2.80 -22.20
N GLY A 134 -4.89 -2.91 -20.87
CA GLY A 134 -3.74 -2.66 -19.99
C GLY A 134 -3.46 -1.17 -19.77
N GLY A 135 -2.80 -0.83 -18.67
CA GLY A 135 -2.55 0.55 -18.23
C GLY A 135 -1.89 0.63 -16.85
N ASP A 136 -1.98 1.80 -16.21
CA ASP A 136 -1.39 2.09 -14.90
C ASP A 136 -2.25 1.51 -13.77
N HIS A 137 -1.67 0.59 -13.01
CA HIS A 137 -2.37 -0.10 -11.92
C HIS A 137 -1.41 -0.36 -10.79
N PHE A 138 -1.96 -0.47 -9.58
CA PHE A 138 -1.20 -0.95 -8.44
C PHE A 138 -1.96 -2.04 -7.67
N ARG A 139 -1.19 -2.97 -7.15
CA ARG A 139 -1.58 -4.01 -6.20
C ARG A 139 -1.30 -3.48 -4.80
N TYR A 140 -1.94 -4.10 -3.81
CA TYR A 140 -1.62 -3.77 -2.43
C TYR A 140 -1.81 -4.93 -1.47
N TRP A 141 -1.04 -4.87 -0.38
CA TRP A 141 -1.05 -5.80 0.74
C TRP A 141 -1.13 -5.03 2.04
N ARG A 142 -1.68 -5.65 3.08
CA ARG A 142 -1.81 -5.04 4.42
C ARG A 142 -0.96 -5.80 5.41
N GLN A 143 -0.15 -5.08 6.17
CA GLN A 143 0.64 -5.67 7.25
C GLN A 143 -0.20 -5.79 8.53
N ASN A 144 -0.86 -6.94 8.69
CA ASN A 144 -1.83 -7.20 9.75
C ASN A 144 -1.59 -8.54 10.49
N GLY A 145 -0.42 -9.14 10.32
CA GLY A 145 -0.09 -10.44 10.90
C GLY A 145 0.21 -10.42 12.41
N PRO A 146 0.24 -11.61 13.03
CA PRO A 146 0.31 -11.78 14.48
C PRO A 146 1.63 -11.35 15.12
N THR A 147 2.73 -11.28 14.36
CA THR A 147 4.05 -10.90 14.90
C THR A 147 4.44 -9.47 14.59
N ALA A 148 3.78 -8.83 13.61
CA ALA A 148 4.03 -7.44 13.24
C ALA A 148 2.79 -6.79 12.60
N ASN A 149 1.86 -6.30 13.41
CA ASN A 149 0.65 -5.62 12.92
C ASN A 149 0.82 -4.10 12.99
N SER A 150 1.10 -3.45 11.85
CA SER A 150 1.13 -1.99 11.75
C SER A 150 -0.15 -1.42 11.13
N GLY A 151 -0.92 -2.23 10.40
CA GLY A 151 -2.03 -1.78 9.57
C GLY A 151 -1.60 -1.07 8.28
N ALA A 152 -0.29 -0.91 8.03
CA ALA A 152 0.22 -0.24 6.86
C ALA A 152 -0.15 -0.97 5.55
N LEU A 153 -0.30 -0.21 4.47
CA LEU A 153 -0.56 -0.74 3.13
C LEU A 153 0.68 -0.58 2.25
N PHE A 154 1.12 -1.68 1.67
CA PHE A 154 2.27 -1.79 0.77
C PHE A 154 1.72 -1.87 -0.65
N LEU A 155 2.22 -1.03 -1.56
CA LEU A 155 1.75 -0.93 -2.94
C LEU A 155 2.86 -1.39 -3.89
N ALA A 156 2.50 -2.09 -4.98
CA ALA A 156 3.36 -2.42 -6.12
C ALA A 156 2.63 -2.09 -7.42
#